data_AF-A0A174W7U5-F1
#
_entry.id   AF-A0A174W7U5-F1
#
_cell.length_a   1.000
_cell.length_b   1.000
_cell.length_c   1.000
_cell.angle_alpha   90.00
_cell.angle_beta   90.00
_cell.angle_gamma   90.00
#
_symmetry.space_group_name_H-M   'P 1'
#
loop_
_entity.id
_entity.type
_entity.pdbx_description
1 polymer ?
#
loop_
_entity_poly.entity_id
_entity_poly.type
_entity_poly.pdbx_seq_one_letter_code
_entity_poly.pdbx_strand_id
1 'polypeptide(L)' 'MWYTYEQGFCKLLHYNGEIIGVLADESVLDETGKVDATKLNAFVFDQFRNGYYAIGEKVGQAWHTGTPLMKV' A
#
# COMPACT_ATOMS: atom_id res chain seq x y z
N MET A 1 -4.18 41.73 10.79
CA MET A 1 -3.39 40.82 11.63
C MET A 1 -3.26 39.52 10.85
N TRP A 2 -2.51 39.55 9.73
CA TRP A 2 -1.07 39.20 9.64
C TRP A 2 -0.88 37.80 10.23
N TYR A 3 -0.60 36.77 9.43
CA TYR A 3 0.75 36.53 8.90
C TYR A 3 0.82 36.22 7.40
N THR A 4 1.82 36.85 6.79
CA THR A 4 2.34 36.71 5.44
C THR A 4 3.10 35.40 5.22
N TYR A 5 3.01 34.90 3.99
CA TYR A 5 3.89 33.90 3.41
C TYR A 5 5.36 34.35 3.47
N GLU A 6 6.22 33.55 4.09
CA GLU A 6 7.64 33.47 3.74
C GLU A 6 7.92 32.10 3.15
N GLN A 7 8.34 32.12 1.88
CA GLN A 7 8.86 30.99 1.13
C GLN A 7 10.13 30.46 1.80
N GLY A 8 10.20 29.15 2.02
CA GLY A 8 11.47 28.53 2.38
C GLY A 8 11.37 27.15 3.00
N PHE A 9 11.06 26.15 2.17
CA PHE A 9 11.25 24.73 2.48
C PHE A 9 10.27 24.15 3.52
N CYS A 10 9.09 23.68 3.06
CA CYS A 10 8.37 22.65 3.80
C CYS A 10 9.26 21.41 3.78
N LYS A 11 10.10 21.26 4.81
CA LYS A 11 10.89 20.06 5.03
C LYS A 11 9.88 18.94 5.28
N LEU A 12 9.53 18.23 4.22
CA LEU A 12 8.74 16.99 4.29
C LEU A 12 9.46 16.09 5.30
N LEU A 13 8.91 16.02 6.51
CA LEU A 13 9.46 15.19 7.57
C LEU A 13 9.27 13.74 7.15
N HIS A 14 10.37 13.10 6.78
CA HIS A 14 10.41 11.67 6.50
C HIS A 14 10.78 10.95 7.80
N TYR A 15 9.89 10.11 8.29
CA TYR A 15 10.14 9.26 9.45
C TYR A 15 10.61 7.89 9.00
N ASN A 16 11.79 7.48 9.47
CA ASN A 16 12.29 6.12 9.30
C ASN A 16 11.99 5.37 10.60
N GLY A 17 11.10 4.38 10.53
CA GLY A 17 10.74 3.52 11.65
C GLY A 17 11.03 2.06 11.33
N GLU A 18 11.49 1.31 12.33
CA GLU A 18 11.62 -0.14 12.25
C GLU A 18 10.27 -0.80 12.58
N ILE A 19 9.87 -1.79 11.77
CA ILE A 19 8.65 -2.57 12.03
C ILE A 19 8.99 -3.64 13.07
N ILE A 20 8.63 -3.38 14.33
CA ILE A 20 8.87 -4.30 15.45
C ILE A 20 7.89 -5.48 15.52
N GLY A 21 6.77 -5.41 14.80
CA GLY A 21 5.74 -6.43 14.80
C GLY A 21 4.55 -6.05 13.94
N VAL A 22 3.75 -7.06 13.58
CA VAL A 22 2.52 -6.91 12.79
C VAL A 22 1.43 -7.72 13.48
N LEU A 23 0.25 -7.12 13.65
CA LEU A 23 -0.94 -7.78 14.16
C LEU A 23 -1.97 -7.86 13.04
N ALA A 24 -2.60 -9.02 12.88
CA ALA A 24 -3.66 -9.25 11.93
C ALA A 24 -4.77 -10.07 12.60
N ASP A 25 -6.01 -9.75 12.28
CA ASP A 25 -7.18 -10.51 12.73
C ASP A 25 -7.19 -11.89 12.05
N GLU A 26 -7.63 -12.92 12.74
CA GLU A 26 -7.67 -14.28 12.18
C GLU A 26 -8.60 -14.37 10.96
N SER A 27 -9.62 -13.52 10.86
CA SER A 27 -10.53 -13.47 9.71
C SER A 27 -9.84 -13.06 8.41
N VAL A 28 -8.72 -12.34 8.47
CA VAL A 28 -7.98 -11.89 7.28
C VAL A 28 -6.85 -12.85 6.89
N LEU A 29 -6.67 -13.95 7.61
CA LEU A 29 -5.68 -14.96 7.30
C LEU A 29 -6.22 -16.01 6.32
N ASP A 30 -5.33 -16.61 5.55
CA ASP A 30 -5.57 -17.79 4.74
C ASP A 30 -5.34 -19.08 5.54
N GLU A 31 -5.57 -20.23 4.91
CA GLU A 31 -5.39 -21.55 5.52
C GLU A 31 -3.93 -21.83 5.94
N THR A 32 -2.97 -21.09 5.38
CA THR A 32 -1.54 -21.21 5.69
C THR A 32 -1.09 -20.23 6.78
N GLY A 33 -2.02 -19.45 7.35
CA GLY A 33 -1.76 -18.42 8.34
C GLY A 33 -1.12 -17.16 7.76
N LYS A 34 -1.16 -16.96 6.44
CA LYS A 34 -0.68 -15.74 5.78
C LYS A 34 -1.83 -14.77 5.56
N VAL A 35 -1.52 -13.48 5.49
CA VAL A 35 -2.52 -12.45 5.25
C VAL A 35 -3.06 -12.57 3.81
N ASP A 36 -4.37 -12.72 3.69
CA ASP A 36 -5.09 -12.67 2.43
C ASP A 36 -5.48 -11.21 2.13
N ALA A 37 -4.86 -10.64 1.11
CA ALA A 37 -5.10 -9.25 0.70
C ALA A 37 -6.56 -8.98 0.29
N THR A 38 -7.30 -10.01 -0.16
CA THR A 38 -8.70 -9.87 -0.56
C THR A 38 -9.65 -9.69 0.62
N LYS A 39 -9.25 -10.18 1.81
CA LYS A 39 -10.05 -10.09 3.04
C LYS A 39 -9.82 -8.80 3.83
N LEU A 40 -8.75 -8.06 3.51
CA LEU A 40 -8.38 -6.82 4.21
C LEU A 40 -9.34 -5.65 3.95
N ASN A 41 -10.17 -5.72 2.89
CA ASN A 41 -10.99 -4.59 2.41
C ASN A 41 -10.19 -3.28 2.28
N ALA A 42 -8.92 -3.40 1.88
CA ALA A 42 -8.02 -2.27 1.75
C ALA A 42 -8.46 -1.34 0.61
N PHE A 43 -8.10 -0.06 0.70
CA PHE A 43 -8.40 0.93 -0.31
C PHE A 43 -7.17 1.77 -0.66
N VAL A 44 -7.19 2.34 -1.86
CA VAL A 44 -6.13 3.19 -2.41
C VAL A 44 -6.67 4.60 -2.57
N PHE A 45 -5.86 5.59 -2.20
CA PHE A 45 -6.15 6.99 -2.42
C PHE A 45 -5.55 7.46 -3.76
N ASP A 46 -6.39 8.03 -4.62
CA ASP A 46 -5.98 8.68 -5.87
C ASP A 46 -5.84 10.19 -5.64
N GLN A 47 -4.59 10.66 -5.57
CA GLN A 47 -4.26 12.08 -5.36
C GLN A 47 -4.72 13.01 -6.49
N PHE A 48 -4.97 12.51 -7.71
CA PHE A 48 -5.37 13.37 -8.84
C PHE A 48 -6.85 13.70 -8.83
N ARG A 49 -7.68 12.76 -8.36
CA ARG A 49 -9.14 12.91 -8.29
C ARG A 49 -9.67 13.03 -6.86
N ASN A 50 -8.78 12.93 -5.87
CA ASN A 50 -9.12 12.84 -4.44
C ASN A 50 -10.14 11.72 -4.17
N GLY A 51 -10.00 10.60 -4.88
CA GLY A 51 -10.92 9.46 -4.80
C GLY A 51 -10.36 8.33 -3.96
N TYR A 52 -11.25 7.51 -3.39
CA TYR A 52 -10.91 6.25 -2.74
C TYR A 52 -11.41 5.08 -3.59
N TYR A 53 -10.52 4.12 -3.85
CA TYR A 53 -10.83 2.93 -4.63
C TYR A 53 -10.57 1.69 -3.78
N ALA A 54 -11.54 0.78 -3.72
CA ALA A 54 -11.34 -0.51 -3.07
C ALA A 54 -10.31 -1.34 -3.87
N ILE A 55 -9.45 -2.06 -3.16
CA ILE A 55 -8.56 -3.04 -3.78
C ILE A 55 -9.40 -4.21 -4.28
N GLY A 56 -9.20 -4.57 -5.55
CA GLY A 56 -9.92 -5.66 -6.22
C GLY A 56 -9.26 -7.03 -6.04
N GLU A 57 -9.67 -7.96 -6.90
CA GLU A 57 -9.18 -9.33 -6.90
C GLU A 57 -7.71 -9.46 -7.34
N LYS A 58 -7.10 -10.59 -7.00
CA LYS A 58 -5.74 -10.92 -7.44
C LYS A 58 -5.71 -11.12 -8.96
N VAL A 59 -4.91 -10.30 -9.65
CA VAL A 59 -4.81 -10.30 -11.12
C VAL A 59 -3.65 -11.13 -11.68
N GLY A 60 -2.73 -11.63 -10.84
CA GLY A 60 -1.57 -12.38 -11.30
C GLY A 60 -0.64 -12.84 -10.18
N GLN A 61 0.39 -13.61 -10.52
CA GLN A 61 1.38 -14.14 -9.59
C GLN A 61 2.77 -13.56 -9.89
N ALA A 62 3.26 -12.71 -8.97
CA ALA A 62 4.61 -12.18 -9.05
C ALA A 62 5.64 -13.32 -9.11
N TRP A 63 6.71 -13.10 -9.89
CA TRP A 63 7.83 -14.03 -10.08
C TRP A 63 7.48 -15.37 -10.76
N HIS A 64 6.29 -15.48 -11.34
CA HIS A 64 5.87 -16.66 -12.10
C HIS A 64 5.19 -16.30 -13.43
N THR A 65 4.29 -15.32 -13.42
CA THR A 65 3.53 -14.92 -14.62
C THR A 65 4.42 -14.42 -15.76
N GLY A 66 5.61 -13.90 -15.46
CA GLY A 66 6.58 -13.45 -16.48
C GLY A 66 7.48 -14.54 -17.06
N THR A 67 7.50 -15.75 -16.49
CA THR A 67 8.40 -16.83 -16.92
C THR A 67 8.28 -17.19 -18.40
N PRO A 68 7.07 -17.28 -19.01
CA PRO A 68 6.92 -17.56 -20.44
C PRO A 68 7.48 -16.46 -21.36
N LEU A 69 7.71 -15.24 -20.84
CA LEU A 69 8.22 -14.10 -21.59
C LEU A 69 9.75 -13.97 -21.51
N MET A 70 10.41 -14.79 -20.69
CA MET A 70 11.87 -14.82 -20.63
C MET A 70 12.40 -15.62 -21.82
N LYS A 71 13.09 -14.94 -22.75
CA LYS A 71 13.88 -15.63 -23.78
C LYS A 71 15.09 -16.28 -23.10
N VAL A 72 15.22 -17.59 -23.29
CA VAL A 72 16.46 -18.35 -23.03
C VAL A 72 17.42 -18.11 -24.19
#